data_AF-I3CS26-F1
#
_entry.id   AF-I3CS26-F1
#
_cell.length_a   1.000
_cell.length_b   1.000
_cell.length_c   1.000
_cell.angle_alpha   90.00
_cell.angle_beta   90.00
_cell.angle_gamma   90.00
#
_symmetry.space_group_name_H-M   'P 1'
#
loop_
_entity.id
_entity.type
_entity.pdbx_description
1 polymer ?
#
loop_
_entity_poly.entity_id
_entity_poly.type
_entity_poly.pdbx_seq_one_letter_code
_entity_poly.pdbx_strand_id
1 'polypeptide(L)' 'MFGDARMDASIGSVNDSVRFFGLTPTSMKLEGLDRHQHLQDSYRKPHKARARFAQADSASAA' A
#
# COMPACT_ATOMS: atom_id res chain seq x y z
N MET A 1 6.05 -12.65 30.64
CA MET A 1 6.94 -11.81 29.80
C MET A 1 6.40 -11.68 28.37
N PHE A 2 5.92 -12.77 27.76
CA PHE A 2 5.15 -12.72 26.51
C PHE A 2 3.89 -13.56 26.75
N GLY A 3 2.71 -12.93 26.83
CA GLY A 3 1.46 -13.63 27.14
C GLY A 3 1.07 -14.65 26.08
N ASP A 4 0.09 -15.50 26.40
CA ASP A 4 -0.29 -16.68 25.62
C ASP A 4 -0.49 -16.40 24.13
N ALA A 5 -1.17 -15.29 23.79
CA ALA A 5 -1.40 -14.89 22.40
C ALA A 5 -0.13 -14.71 21.55
N ARG A 6 1.00 -14.30 22.14
CA ARG A 6 2.29 -14.19 21.42
C ARG A 6 3.00 -15.54 21.32
N MET A 7 2.84 -16.39 22.33
CA MET A 7 3.40 -17.74 22.33
C MET A 7 2.68 -18.62 21.30
N ASP A 8 1.35 -18.55 21.24
CA ASP A 8 0.52 -19.29 20.27
C ASP A 8 0.82 -18.88 18.83
N ALA A 9 0.98 -17.58 18.57
CA ALA A 9 1.38 -17.08 17.26
C ALA A 9 2.76 -17.60 16.83
N SER A 10 3.72 -17.63 17.75
CA SER A 10 5.08 -18.10 17.48
C SER A 10 5.11 -19.60 17.20
N ILE A 11 4.40 -20.40 18.01
CA ILE A 11 4.28 -21.85 17.83
C ILE A 11 3.54 -22.17 16.52
N GLY A 12 2.47 -21.42 16.21
CA GLY A 12 1.71 -21.55 14.96
C GLY A 12 2.54 -21.22 13.72
N SER A 13 3.47 -20.27 13.80
CA SER A 13 4.39 -19.97 12.69
C SER A 13 5.46 -21.04 12.47
N VAL A 14 5.94 -21.68 13.54
CA VAL A 14 6.89 -22.81 13.43
C VAL A 14 6.23 -24.06 12.88
N ASN A 15 4.97 -24.32 13.27
CA ASN A 15 4.19 -25.47 12.83
C ASN A 15 3.47 -25.25 11.48
N ASP A 16 3.80 -24.19 10.76
CA ASP A 16 3.25 -23.83 9.44
C ASP A 16 1.74 -23.50 9.41
N SER A 17 1.05 -23.47 10.55
CA SER A 17 -0.37 -23.13 10.64
C SER A 17 -0.64 -21.62 10.51
N VAL A 18 0.34 -20.77 10.82
CA VAL A 18 0.25 -19.30 10.72
C VAL A 18 1.51 -18.73 10.05
N ARG A 19 1.50 -18.57 8.72
CA ARG A 19 2.71 -18.10 7.99
C ARG A 19 3.02 -16.62 8.15
N PHE A 20 1.99 -15.78 8.23
CA PHE A 20 2.12 -14.32 8.18
C PHE A 20 1.38 -13.66 9.32
N PHE A 21 1.83 -13.90 10.55
CA PHE A 21 1.24 -13.30 11.74
C PHE A 21 1.36 -11.76 11.70
N GLY A 22 0.24 -11.06 11.87
CA GLY A 22 0.19 -9.60 11.91
C GLY A 22 0.15 -8.90 10.55
N LEU A 23 0.18 -9.64 9.43
CA LEU A 23 -0.06 -9.08 8.11
C LEU A 23 -1.52 -9.28 7.71
N THR A 24 -2.24 -8.18 7.51
CA THR A 24 -3.57 -8.22 6.91
C THR A 24 -3.45 -8.40 5.39
N PRO A 25 -4.23 -9.29 4.77
CA PRO A 25 -4.24 -9.42 3.32
C PRO A 25 -4.72 -8.10 2.71
N THR A 26 -3.95 -7.54 1.79
CA THR A 26 -4.32 -6.31 1.06
C THR A 26 -4.44 -6.59 -0.44
N SER A 27 -5.19 -5.72 -1.12
CA SER A 27 -5.44 -5.81 -2.56
C SER A 27 -4.50 -4.87 -3.34
N MET A 28 -4.44 -5.02 -4.67
CA MET A 28 -3.64 -4.12 -5.54
C MET A 28 -4.05 -2.64 -5.44
N LYS A 29 -5.21 -2.36 -4.83
CA LYS A 29 -5.71 -1.01 -4.57
C LYS A 29 -5.23 -0.43 -3.24
N LEU A 30 -4.45 -1.19 -2.45
CA LEU A 30 -3.92 -0.81 -1.14
C LEU A 30 -5.03 -0.40 -0.16
N GLU A 31 -6.14 -1.14 -0.19
CA GLU A 31 -7.29 -0.94 0.70
C GLU A 31 -6.88 -1.27 2.15
N GLY A 32 -7.28 -0.41 3.09
CA GLY A 32 -6.95 -0.53 4.51
C GLY A 32 -5.57 0.02 4.91
N LEU A 33 -4.80 0.60 3.99
CA LEU A 33 -3.52 1.26 4.29
C LEU A 33 -3.65 2.80 4.17
N ASP A 34 -4.16 3.45 5.21
CA ASP A 34 -4.42 4.91 5.21
C ASP A 34 -3.22 5.76 4.78
N ARG A 35 -2.01 5.40 5.22
CA ARG A 35 -0.77 6.09 4.81
C ARG A 35 -0.53 6.04 3.30
N HIS A 36 -0.88 4.92 2.67
CA HIS A 36 -0.73 4.78 1.22
C HIS A 36 -1.82 5.55 0.47
N GLN A 37 -3.04 5.61 1.00
CA GLN A 37 -4.13 6.40 0.41
C GLN A 37 -3.79 7.90 0.42
N HIS A 38 -3.28 8.42 1.55
CA HIS A 38 -2.79 9.80 1.63
C HIS A 38 -1.66 10.10 0.63
N LEU A 39 -0.76 9.14 0.42
CA LEU A 39 0.31 9.26 -0.55
C LEU A 39 -0.24 9.30 -1.98
N GLN A 40 -1.17 8.41 -2.32
CA GLN A 40 -1.82 8.39 -3.64
C GLN A 40 -2.55 9.70 -3.94
N ASP A 41 -3.28 10.26 -2.97
CA ASP A 41 -3.95 11.55 -3.11
C ASP A 41 -2.95 12.70 -3.34
N SER A 42 -1.81 12.66 -2.66
CA SER A 42 -0.72 13.62 -2.85
C SER A 42 -0.12 13.52 -4.26
N TYR A 43 0.05 12.30 -4.78
CA TYR A 43 0.56 12.06 -6.14
C TYR A 43 -0.41 12.49 -7.25
N ARG A 44 -1.72 12.48 -7.01
CA ARG A 44 -2.72 12.84 -8.04
C ARG A 44 -2.53 14.25 -8.60
N LYS A 45 -2.11 15.22 -7.76
CA LYS A 45 -1.93 16.63 -8.16
C LYS A 45 -0.78 16.84 -9.16
N PRO A 46 0.49 16.44 -8.86
CA PRO A 46 1.58 16.57 -9.82
C PRO A 46 1.37 15.71 -11.07
N HIS A 47 0.73 14.55 -10.96
CA HIS A 47 0.39 13.75 -12.15
C HIS A 47 -0.57 14.48 -13.08
N LYS A 48 -1.62 15.12 -12.54
CA LYS A 48 -2.53 15.95 -13.35
C LYS A 48 -1.80 17.13 -13.98
N ALA A 49 -0.91 17.80 -13.25
CA ALA A 49 -0.13 18.92 -13.77
C ALA A 49 0.80 18.48 -14.92
N ARG A 50 1.54 17.39 -14.74
CA ARG A 50 2.40 16.80 -15.78
C ARG A 50 1.62 16.39 -17.02
N ALA A 51 0.45 15.78 -16.85
CA ALA A 51 -0.41 15.41 -17.97
C ALA A 51 -0.88 16.63 -18.77
N ARG A 52 -1.29 17.72 -18.09
CA ARG A 52 -1.68 18.97 -18.76
C ARG A 52 -0.50 19.62 -19.49
N PHE A 53 0.68 19.59 -18.90
CA PHE A 53 1.89 20.12 -19.54
C PHE A 53 2.25 19.33 -20.79
N ALA A 54 2.26 17.99 -20.72
CA ALA A 54 2.52 17.14 -21.88
C ALA A 54 1.49 17.35 -23.01
N GLN A 55 0.22 17.52 -22.67
CA GLN A 55 -0.83 17.85 -23.65
C GLN A 55 -0.58 19.22 -24.30
N ALA A 56 -0.23 20.24 -23.53
CA ALA A 56 0.07 21.58 -24.05
C ALA A 56 1.32 21.58 -24.96
N ASP A 57 2.37 20.86 -24.56
CA ASP A 57 3.58 20.67 -25.36
C ASP A 57 3.26 19.99 -26.70
N SER A 58 2.51 18.88 -26.66
CA SER A 58 2.07 18.19 -27.88
C SER A 58 1.16 19.04 -28.78
N ALA A 59 0.41 19.99 -28.22
CA ALA A 59 -0.45 20.90 -28.98
C ALA A 59 0.33 22.08 -29.59
N SER A 60 1.46 22.48 -29.00
CA SER A 60 2.35 23.50 -29.58
C SER A 60 3.27 22.98 -30.68
N ALA A 61 3.48 21.66 -30.72
CA ALA A 61 4.29 20.98 -31.74
C ALA A 61 3.51 20.65 -33.02
N ALA A 62 2.19 20.89 -33.05
CA ALA A 62 1.29 20.70 -34.19
C ALA A 62 0.90 22.06 -34.79
#